data_AF-A0A9E6EER3-F1
#
_entry.id   AF-A0A9E6EER3-F1
#
_cell.length_a   1.000
_cell.length_b   1.000
_cell.length_c   1.000
_cell.angle_alpha   90.00
_cell.angle_beta   90.00
_cell.angle_gamma   90.00
#
_symmetry.space_group_name_H-M   'P 1'
#
loop_
_entity.id
_entity.type
_entity.pdbx_description
1 polymer ?
#
loop_
_entity_poly.entity_id
_entity_poly.type
_entity_poly.pdbx_seq_one_letter_code
_entity_poly.pdbx_strand_id
1 'polypeptide(L)' 'SYEIDLYEKNAEKLREAFSPWIGAGRRVSSPTAAEPRRRAARRSEDTADIRRWAAENGIPVSTRGRISADLRARYEAAH' A
#
# COMPACT_ATOMS: atom_id res chain seq x y z
N SER A 1 -11.52 29.27 26.05
CA SER A 1 -11.50 28.60 24.73
C SER A 1 -11.28 29.68 23.69
N TYR A 2 -10.42 29.46 22.70
CA TYR A 2 -10.13 30.45 21.66
C TYR A 2 -10.35 29.81 20.29
N GLU A 3 -10.99 30.56 19.41
CA GLU A 3 -11.28 30.19 18.03
C GLU A 3 -10.78 31.29 17.11
N ILE A 4 -10.29 30.90 15.93
CA ILE A 4 -9.83 31.83 14.90
C ILE A 4 -10.72 31.64 13.69
N ASP A 5 -11.44 32.69 13.32
CA ASP A 5 -12.19 32.72 12.07
C ASP A 5 -11.22 32.94 10.90
N LEU A 6 -11.17 31.96 10.00
CA LEU A 6 -10.34 31.96 8.80
C LEU A 6 -11.14 32.32 7.56
N TYR A 7 -12.07 33.26 7.67
CA TYR A 7 -12.59 33.96 6.51
C TYR A 7 -11.46 34.60 5.68
N GLU A 8 -11.73 34.93 4.42
CA GLU A 8 -10.74 35.21 3.37
C GLU A 8 -9.55 36.08 3.83
N LYS A 9 -9.83 37.26 4.39
CA LYS A 9 -8.80 38.20 4.88
C LYS A 9 -7.95 37.66 6.04
N ASN A 10 -8.55 36.89 6.93
CA ASN A 10 -7.83 36.32 8.09
C ASN A 10 -7.00 35.11 7.67
N ALA A 11 -7.50 34.32 6.72
CA ALA A 11 -6.76 33.21 6.14
C ALA A 11 -5.54 33.68 5.34
N GLU A 12 -5.67 34.79 4.60
CA GLU A 12 -4.55 35.44 3.92
C GLU A 12 -3.46 35.87 4.91
N LYS A 13 -3.83 36.63 5.96
CA LYS A 13 -2.89 37.04 7.01
C LYS A 13 -2.19 35.85 7.67
N LEU A 14 -2.92 34.76 7.92
CA LEU A 14 -2.34 33.54 8.45
C LEU A 14 -1.34 32.94 7.45
N ARG A 15 -1.70 32.81 6.18
CA ARG A 15 -0.79 32.27 5.15
C ARG A 15 0.47 33.12 4.99
N GLU A 16 0.35 34.44 5.01
CA GLU A 16 1.49 35.37 4.94
C GLU A 16 2.42 35.22 6.15
N ALA A 17 1.86 35.16 7.37
CA ALA A 17 2.64 34.98 8.59
C ALA A 17 3.44 33.67 8.60
N PHE A 18 2.92 32.62 7.98
CA PHE A 18 3.59 31.33 7.87
C PHE A 18 4.51 31.18 6.64
N SER A 19 4.44 32.11 5.67
CA SER A 19 5.23 32.08 4.43
C SER A 19 6.74 31.85 4.62
N PRO A 20 7.47 32.58 5.51
CA PRO A 20 8.91 32.37 5.68
C PRO A 20 9.25 31.00 6.24
N TRP A 21 8.37 30.43 7.07
CA TRP A 21 8.55 29.11 7.69
C TRP A 21 8.22 27.98 6.71
N ILE A 22 7.21 28.17 5.86
CA ILE A 22 6.87 27.22 4.80
C ILE A 22 8.01 27.13 3.78
N GLY A 23 8.61 28.26 3.38
CA GLY A 23 9.75 28.29 2.46
C GLY A 23 11.01 27.63 3.01
N ALA A 24 11.29 27.79 4.32
CA ALA A 24 12.39 27.13 5.00
C ALA A 24 12.06 25.68 5.44
N GLY A 25 10.79 25.30 5.38
CA GLY A 25 10.29 24.01 5.82
C GLY A 25 10.56 22.92 4.79
N ARG A 26 11.09 21.77 5.25
CA ARG A 26 11.13 20.57 4.40
C ARG A 26 9.74 19.94 4.37
N ARG A 27 9.33 19.46 3.19
CA ARG A 27 8.13 18.62 3.08
C ARG A 27 8.38 17.32 3.83
N VAL A 28 7.85 17.22 5.04
CA VAL A 28 7.69 15.94 5.72
C VAL A 28 6.50 15.28 5.01
N SER A 29 6.78 14.49 3.99
CA SER A 29 5.76 13.66 3.37
C SER A 29 5.18 12.77 4.47
N SER A 30 3.98 13.11 4.95
CA SER A 30 3.08 12.10 5.48
C SER A 30 2.99 11.01 4.40
N PRO A 31 3.13 9.72 4.73
CA PRO A 31 2.96 8.64 3.77
C PRO A 31 1.47 8.52 3.40
N THR A 32 0.90 9.57 2.80
CA THR A 32 -0.46 9.64 2.26
C THR A 32 -0.40 9.63 0.74
N ALA A 33 0.38 8.68 0.24
CA ALA A 33 0.10 7.92 -0.95
C ALA A 33 1.04 6.74 -0.81
N ALA A 34 0.53 5.66 -0.22
CA ALA A 34 1.14 4.36 -0.48
C ALA A 34 1.11 4.21 -2.00
N GLU A 35 2.22 4.57 -2.65
CA GLU A 35 2.61 4.01 -3.93
C GLU A 35 2.27 2.53 -3.82
N PRO A 36 1.45 1.96 -4.72
CA PRO A 36 1.06 0.57 -4.60
C PRO A 36 2.36 -0.22 -4.60
N ARG A 37 2.76 -0.66 -3.41
CA ARG A 37 3.98 -1.42 -3.19
C ARG A 37 3.92 -2.51 -4.25
N ARG A 38 4.97 -2.61 -5.07
CA ARG A 38 5.19 -3.67 -6.07
C ARG A 38 5.27 -5.08 -5.44
N ARG A 39 4.64 -5.29 -4.29
CA ARG A 39 4.36 -6.56 -3.60
C ARG A 39 3.23 -7.36 -4.26
N ALA A 40 2.66 -6.86 -5.37
CA ALA A 40 1.78 -7.64 -6.23
C ALA A 40 2.57 -8.58 -7.16
N ALA A 41 3.78 -8.19 -7.60
CA ALA A 41 4.58 -9.00 -8.53
C ALA A 41 5.03 -10.33 -7.88
N ARG A 42 5.73 -10.27 -6.74
CA ARG A 42 6.15 -11.48 -6.00
C ARG A 42 4.98 -12.38 -5.59
N ARG A 43 3.85 -11.81 -5.14
CA ARG A 43 2.67 -12.62 -4.79
C ARG A 43 2.05 -13.30 -6.02
N SER A 44 2.15 -12.69 -7.20
CA SER A 44 1.65 -13.28 -8.44
C SER A 44 2.55 -14.40 -8.93
N GLU A 45 3.87 -14.25 -8.84
CA GLU A 45 4.86 -15.27 -9.18
C GLU A 45 4.69 -16.51 -8.28
N ASP A 46 4.65 -16.35 -6.96
CA ASP A 46 4.37 -17.45 -6.01
C ASP A 46 3.10 -18.22 -6.37
N THR A 47 2.06 -17.51 -6.83
CA THR A 47 0.76 -18.12 -7.15
C THR A 47 0.82 -18.95 -8.44
N ALA A 48 1.65 -18.59 -9.41
CA ALA A 48 1.81 -19.38 -10.63
C ALA A 48 2.57 -20.69 -10.34
N ASP A 49 3.63 -20.62 -9.54
CA ASP A 49 4.45 -21.78 -9.18
C ASP A 49 3.69 -22.77 -8.31
N ILE A 50 2.94 -22.30 -7.30
CA ILE A 50 2.11 -23.17 -6.46
C ILE A 50 1.02 -23.88 -7.30
N ARG A 51 0.45 -23.22 -8.32
CA ARG A 51 -0.52 -23.87 -9.24
C ARG A 51 0.10 -24.99 -10.05
N ARG A 52 1.30 -24.78 -10.58
CA ARG A 52 2.01 -25.80 -11.37
C ARG A 52 2.30 -27.02 -10.50
N TRP A 53 2.85 -26.79 -9.31
CA TRP A 53 3.10 -27.87 -8.34
C TRP A 53 1.81 -28.59 -7.94
N ALA A 54 0.73 -27.86 -7.68
CA ALA A 54 -0.56 -28.46 -7.33
C ALA A 54 -1.12 -29.34 -8.46
N ALA A 55 -1.03 -28.88 -9.72
CA ALA A 55 -1.47 -29.65 -10.88
C ALA A 55 -0.64 -30.93 -11.07
N GLU A 56 0.68 -30.85 -10.89
CA GLU A 56 1.59 -32.01 -10.95
C GLU A 56 1.31 -33.03 -9.83
N ASN A 57 0.89 -32.57 -8.66
CA ASN A 57 0.54 -33.41 -7.51
C ASN A 57 -0.95 -33.86 -7.53
N GLY A 58 -1.70 -33.54 -8.57
CA GLY A 58 -3.12 -33.91 -8.68
C GLY A 58 -4.04 -33.20 -7.68
N ILE A 59 -3.60 -32.08 -7.10
CA ILE A 59 -4.36 -31.31 -6.11
C ILE A 59 -5.30 -30.33 -6.86
N PRO A 60 -6.61 -30.31 -6.54
CA PRO A 60 -7.56 -29.43 -7.21
C PRO A 60 -7.25 -27.96 -6.90
N VAL A 61 -6.98 -27.17 -7.95
CA VAL A 61 -6.65 -25.75 -7.85
C VAL A 61 -7.47 -24.90 -8.82
N SER A 62 -7.87 -23.70 -8.39
CA SER A 62 -8.59 -22.75 -9.25
C SER A 62 -7.67 -22.19 -10.34
N THR A 63 -8.19 -22.17 -11.58
CA THR A 63 -7.51 -21.64 -12.77
C THR A 63 -7.20 -20.14 -12.68
N ARG A 64 -7.93 -19.38 -11.86
CA ARG A 64 -7.69 -17.95 -11.63
C ARG A 64 -7.93 -17.54 -10.18
N GLY A 65 -7.34 -16.42 -9.76
CA GLY A 65 -7.57 -15.81 -8.44
C GLY A 65 -6.57 -16.19 -7.35
N ARG A 66 -6.98 -16.08 -6.08
CA ARG A 66 -6.15 -16.41 -4.91
C ARG A 66 -6.08 -17.93 -4.69
N ILE A 67 -4.92 -18.41 -4.27
CA ILE A 67 -4.73 -19.80 -3.81
C ILE A 67 -5.16 -19.92 -2.35
N SER A 68 -5.77 -21.05 -1.99
CA SER A 68 -6.13 -21.35 -0.60
C SER A 68 -4.88 -21.40 0.28
N ALA A 69 -5.01 -20.91 1.52
CA ALA A 69 -3.90 -20.94 2.48
C ALA A 69 -3.36 -22.36 2.72
N ASP A 70 -4.24 -23.36 2.68
CA ASP A 70 -3.88 -24.77 2.81
C ASP A 70 -2.93 -25.24 1.70
N LEU A 71 -3.20 -24.88 0.44
CA LEU A 71 -2.35 -25.28 -0.69
C LEU A 71 -0.98 -24.59 -0.63
N ARG A 72 -0.94 -23.33 -0.19
CA ARG A 72 0.32 -22.61 0.04
C ARG A 72 1.15 -23.27 1.14
N ALA A 73 0.53 -23.67 2.24
CA ALA A 73 1.22 -24.35 3.33
C ALA A 73 1.77 -25.72 2.90
N ARG A 74 1.04 -26.48 2.08
CA ARG A 74 1.52 -27.76 1.54
C ARG A 74 2.70 -27.58 0.59
N TYR A 75 2.69 -26.51 -0.22
CA TYR A 75 3.83 -26.16 -1.07
C TYR A 75 5.05 -25.76 -0.24
N GLU A 76 4.88 -24.89 0.77
CA GLU A 76 5.95 -24.49 1.70
C GLU A 76 6.47 -25.65 2.57
N ALA A 77 5.70 -26.72 2.76
CA ALA A 77 6.17 -27.93 3.45
C ALA A 77 6.94 -28.89 2.52
N ALA A 78 6.72 -28.79 1.21
CA ALA A 78 7.36 -29.63 0.19
C ALA A 78 8.61 -28.97 -0.44
N HIS A 79 8.95 -27.75 -0.01
CA HIS A 79 10.06 -26.94 -0.52
C HIS A 79 10.82 -26.29 0.63
#